data_AF-A0A661MU06-F1
#
_entry.id   AF-A0A661MU06-F1
#
_cell.length_a   1.000
_cell.length_b   1.000
_cell.length_c   1.000
_cell.angle_alpha   90.00
_cell.angle_beta   90.00
_cell.angle_gamma   90.00
#
_symmetry.space_group_name_H-M   'P 1'
#
loop_
_entity.id
_entity.type
_entity.pdbx_description
1 polymer ?
#
loop_
_entity_poly.entity_id
_entity_poly.type
_entity_poly.pdbx_seq_one_letter_code
_entity_poly.pdbx_strand_id
1 'polypeptide(L)'
;MTFACIASLTVMACSVEPVPLEGLQCPCATGWTCDPGTNTCVQGEGGVCGRPGAEPSTTITVSELRSAWTTLNQVQLAWAAEGDEDLFEYEMDIAESEAALVNGDVLRTVTAEENPELARSFLPFTGGADAVLSTVVRDLDGDTRYFARLVAVDNSGRVSCAEAVGFRTNPALNSPGVLLANESLDGGGVMPTCVLLMTDPSRAAGGDAFFEYHAICLPDGSAVCEEPAIAGTSCWENVRIQGLDKPVTGMSEGDFRVAFYEVDVAIENSETGYYADLGIQLEAGFYIRGGYTLVADGEYHTYQIPLTELAGRDDAPAEMTLDSLAGGIRGFRVGTNWVHGATVRVDNAAVRW
;
A
#
# COMPACT_ATOMS: atom_id res chain seq x y z
N MET A 1 -18.58 -13.40 60.60
CA MET A 1 -17.74 -13.99 59.52
C MET A 1 -18.66 -14.73 58.59
N THR A 2 -19.05 -14.10 57.49
CA THR A 2 -20.03 -14.62 56.54
C THR A 2 -19.28 -14.94 55.26
N PHE A 3 -19.16 -16.22 54.93
CA PHE A 3 -18.51 -16.69 53.70
C PHE A 3 -19.47 -16.45 52.52
N ALA A 4 -19.07 -15.59 51.58
CA ALA A 4 -19.73 -15.42 50.30
C ALA A 4 -19.13 -16.42 49.31
N CYS A 5 -19.92 -17.41 48.88
CA CYS A 5 -19.58 -18.26 47.74
C CYS A 5 -19.79 -17.47 46.44
N ILE A 6 -18.70 -17.18 45.74
CA ILE A 6 -18.73 -16.70 44.35
C ILE A 6 -18.82 -17.94 43.46
N ALA A 7 -19.98 -18.13 42.82
CA ALA A 7 -20.19 -19.15 41.81
C ALA A 7 -19.64 -18.64 40.47
N SER A 8 -18.59 -19.28 39.97
CA SER A 8 -18.01 -19.02 38.66
C SER A 8 -18.98 -19.47 37.55
N LEU A 9 -19.51 -18.51 36.77
CA LEU A 9 -20.18 -18.78 35.50
C LEU A 9 -19.12 -19.13 34.45
N THR A 10 -19.03 -20.41 34.09
CA THR A 10 -18.34 -20.86 32.88
C THR A 10 -19.12 -20.42 31.64
N VAL A 11 -18.57 -19.50 30.87
CA VAL A 11 -19.07 -19.13 29.54
C VAL A 11 -18.69 -20.26 28.60
N MET A 12 -19.65 -21.08 28.15
CA MET A 12 -19.41 -22.05 27.08
C MET A 12 -19.26 -21.27 25.77
N ALA A 13 -18.07 -21.28 25.19
CA ALA A 13 -17.85 -20.81 23.82
C ALA A 13 -18.56 -21.77 22.86
N CYS A 14 -19.58 -21.29 22.16
CA CYS A 14 -20.18 -22.02 21.06
C CYS A 14 -19.18 -22.07 19.90
N SER A 15 -18.43 -23.19 19.80
CA SER A 15 -17.71 -23.57 18.60
C SER A 15 -18.75 -23.94 17.53
N VAL A 16 -19.03 -23.03 16.60
CA VAL A 16 -19.80 -23.36 15.39
C VAL A 16 -18.89 -24.17 14.48
N GLU A 17 -19.26 -25.43 14.20
CA GLU A 17 -18.52 -26.24 13.23
C GLU A 17 -18.52 -25.53 11.87
N PRO A 18 -17.38 -25.51 11.15
CA PRO A 18 -17.31 -24.92 9.83
C PRO A 18 -18.36 -25.57 8.90
N VAL A 19 -19.14 -24.74 8.21
CA VAL A 19 -20.08 -25.24 7.21
C VAL A 19 -19.27 -25.81 6.04
N PRO A 20 -19.44 -27.10 5.67
CA PRO A 20 -18.75 -27.65 4.52
C PRO A 20 -19.29 -26.99 3.24
N LEU A 21 -18.43 -26.24 2.55
CA LEU A 21 -18.77 -25.56 1.30
C LEU A 21 -18.42 -26.38 0.05
N GLU A 22 -17.76 -27.53 0.23
CA GLU A 22 -17.40 -28.45 -0.85
C GLU A 22 -18.64 -29.16 -1.41
N GLY A 23 -18.76 -29.16 -2.74
CA GLY A 23 -19.89 -29.76 -3.45
C GLY A 23 -21.14 -28.88 -3.55
N LEU A 24 -21.11 -27.64 -3.04
CA LEU A 24 -22.23 -26.70 -3.20
C LEU A 24 -22.36 -26.23 -4.65
N GLN A 25 -23.57 -25.97 -5.14
CA GLN A 25 -23.76 -25.46 -6.51
C GLN A 25 -23.23 -24.03 -6.66
N CYS A 26 -22.58 -23.76 -7.80
CA CYS A 26 -22.08 -22.43 -8.14
C CYS A 26 -23.23 -21.40 -8.28
N PRO A 27 -23.01 -20.10 -7.99
CA PRO A 27 -21.72 -19.44 -7.69
C PRO A 27 -21.18 -19.74 -6.29
N CYS A 28 -19.84 -19.79 -6.17
CA CYS A 28 -19.14 -20.16 -4.94
C CYS A 28 -18.90 -18.97 -4.02
N ALA A 29 -18.74 -19.26 -2.73
CA ALA A 29 -18.27 -18.27 -1.76
C ALA A 29 -16.80 -17.89 -2.03
N THR A 30 -16.36 -16.74 -1.52
CA THR A 30 -14.96 -16.29 -1.59
C THR A 30 -14.01 -17.39 -1.12
N GLY A 31 -12.92 -17.63 -1.88
CA GLY A 31 -11.93 -18.68 -1.61
C GLY A 31 -12.30 -20.08 -2.13
N TRP A 32 -13.40 -20.22 -2.86
CA TRP A 32 -13.82 -21.48 -3.50
C TRP A 32 -13.95 -21.31 -5.00
N THR A 33 -13.51 -22.31 -5.75
CA THR A 33 -13.56 -22.30 -7.21
C THR A 33 -14.70 -23.19 -7.69
N CYS A 34 -15.45 -22.71 -8.68
CA CYS A 34 -16.47 -23.53 -9.33
C CYS A 34 -15.80 -24.55 -10.26
N ASP A 35 -15.94 -25.85 -9.98
CA ASP A 35 -15.55 -26.90 -10.91
C ASP A 35 -16.58 -26.99 -12.05
N PRO A 36 -16.19 -26.69 -13.31
CA PRO A 36 -17.12 -26.70 -14.45
C PRO A 36 -17.59 -28.12 -14.83
N GLY A 37 -16.86 -29.17 -14.45
CA GLY A 37 -17.23 -30.56 -14.74
C GLY A 37 -18.39 -31.06 -13.88
N THR A 38 -18.47 -30.59 -12.63
CA THR A 38 -19.51 -30.98 -11.66
C THR A 38 -20.52 -29.87 -11.39
N ASN A 39 -20.23 -28.63 -11.79
CA ASN A 39 -20.95 -27.42 -11.43
C ASN A 39 -21.09 -27.28 -9.91
N THR A 40 -20.01 -27.60 -9.20
CA THR A 40 -19.94 -27.50 -7.74
C THR A 40 -18.68 -26.80 -7.25
N CYS A 41 -18.74 -26.23 -6.06
CA CYS A 41 -17.64 -25.55 -5.41
C CYS A 41 -16.66 -26.58 -4.88
N VAL A 42 -15.42 -26.48 -5.32
CA VAL A 42 -14.29 -27.21 -4.77
C VAL A 42 -13.43 -26.23 -3.99
N GLN A 43 -12.80 -26.73 -2.92
CA GLN A 43 -11.86 -25.91 -2.18
C GLN A 43 -10.76 -25.60 -3.18
N GLY A 44 -10.54 -24.32 -3.49
CA GLY A 44 -9.42 -23.95 -4.33
C GLY A 44 -8.19 -24.58 -3.69
N GLU A 45 -7.49 -25.45 -4.41
CA GLU A 45 -6.22 -25.98 -3.93
C GLU A 45 -5.24 -24.81 -3.90
N GLY A 46 -5.29 -23.99 -2.84
CA GLY A 46 -4.48 -22.80 -2.59
C GLY A 46 -3.02 -23.13 -2.32
N GLY A 47 -2.44 -24.02 -3.12
CA GLY A 47 -1.08 -24.52 -3.02
C GLY A 47 -0.66 -25.16 -4.34
N VAL A 48 -0.81 -24.45 -5.46
CA VAL A 48 -0.46 -24.98 -6.80
C VAL A 48 1.06 -24.91 -7.04
N CYS A 49 1.77 -24.03 -6.34
CA CYS A 49 3.20 -23.82 -6.47
C CYS A 49 4.04 -24.91 -5.77
N GLY A 50 4.04 -26.13 -6.29
CA GLY A 50 4.92 -27.18 -5.76
C GLY A 50 4.42 -28.62 -5.85
N ARG A 51 3.24 -28.88 -6.43
CA ARG A 51 2.82 -30.28 -6.68
C ARG A 51 3.56 -30.85 -7.90
N PRO A 52 4.32 -31.95 -7.73
CA PRO A 52 4.88 -32.67 -8.88
C PRO A 52 3.75 -33.17 -9.78
N GLY A 53 3.67 -32.67 -11.02
CA GLY A 53 2.72 -33.15 -12.04
C GLY A 53 1.67 -32.15 -12.54
N ALA A 54 1.68 -30.89 -12.08
CA ALA A 54 0.94 -29.83 -12.77
C ALA A 54 1.65 -29.50 -14.09
N GLU A 55 1.03 -29.81 -15.24
CA GLU A 55 1.61 -29.44 -16.52
C GLU A 55 1.57 -27.91 -16.71
N PRO A 56 2.71 -27.28 -17.04
CA PRO A 56 2.78 -25.85 -17.26
C PRO A 56 2.30 -25.56 -18.67
N SER A 57 1.03 -25.21 -18.82
CA SER A 57 0.66 -24.33 -19.91
C SER A 57 -0.20 -23.21 -19.36
N THR A 58 0.32 -22.46 -18.42
CA THR A 58 -0.19 -21.10 -18.19
C THR A 58 0.25 -20.26 -19.39
N THR A 59 -0.59 -19.36 -19.88
CA THR A 59 -0.13 -18.36 -20.84
C THR A 59 0.77 -17.32 -20.17
N ILE A 60 0.67 -17.19 -18.84
CA ILE A 60 1.44 -16.27 -18.03
C ILE A 60 2.65 -16.96 -17.41
N THR A 61 3.81 -16.33 -17.46
CA THR A 61 4.99 -16.72 -16.69
C THR A 61 5.43 -15.58 -15.80
N VAL A 62 5.50 -15.82 -14.49
CA VAL A 62 6.11 -14.89 -13.53
C VAL A 62 7.47 -15.40 -13.08
N SER A 63 8.43 -14.49 -12.95
CA SER A 63 9.82 -14.82 -12.60
C SER A 63 10.52 -13.65 -11.91
N GLU A 64 11.78 -13.85 -11.50
CA GLU A 64 12.65 -12.80 -10.92
C GLU A 64 12.03 -12.03 -9.75
N LEU A 65 11.21 -12.70 -8.94
CA LEU A 65 10.66 -12.12 -7.73
C LEU A 65 11.80 -11.71 -6.80
N ARG A 66 11.83 -10.43 -6.44
CA ARG A 66 12.86 -9.85 -5.58
C ARG A 66 12.26 -8.83 -4.63
N SER A 67 12.90 -8.67 -3.48
CA SER A 67 12.69 -7.50 -2.63
C SER A 67 13.46 -6.33 -3.24
N ALA A 68 12.74 -5.30 -3.68
CA ALA A 68 13.33 -4.08 -4.20
C ALA A 68 13.87 -3.22 -3.05
N TRP A 69 13.07 -3.07 -2.00
CA TRP A 69 13.45 -2.39 -0.76
C TRP A 69 12.56 -2.82 0.41
N THR A 70 12.99 -2.51 1.63
CA THR A 70 12.27 -2.73 2.88
C THR A 70 12.32 -1.48 3.77
N THR A 71 11.26 -1.27 4.53
CA THR A 71 11.19 -0.26 5.61
C THR A 71 10.89 -0.97 6.93
N LEU A 72 10.42 -0.23 7.95
CA LEU A 72 10.08 -0.82 9.25
C LEU A 72 8.92 -1.82 9.14
N ASN A 73 7.88 -1.49 8.37
CA ASN A 73 6.65 -2.28 8.32
C ASN A 73 6.22 -2.65 6.90
N GLN A 74 7.07 -2.39 5.89
CA GLN A 74 6.71 -2.62 4.49
C GLN A 74 7.87 -3.21 3.69
N VAL A 75 7.51 -3.85 2.59
CA VAL A 75 8.44 -4.31 1.55
C VAL A 75 7.84 -4.01 0.19
N GLN A 76 8.65 -3.51 -0.75
CA GLN A 76 8.31 -3.58 -2.16
C GLN A 76 8.85 -4.86 -2.75
N LEU A 77 7.95 -5.65 -3.31
CA LEU A 77 8.28 -6.84 -4.09
C LEU A 77 8.08 -6.51 -5.56
N ALA A 78 9.06 -6.89 -6.39
CA ALA A 78 9.03 -6.67 -7.83
C ALA A 78 9.34 -7.98 -8.57
N TRP A 79 8.78 -8.14 -9.76
CA TRP A 79 8.91 -9.35 -10.58
C TRP A 79 9.02 -9.02 -12.07
N ALA A 80 9.28 -10.04 -12.86
CA ALA A 80 9.09 -10.03 -14.31
C ALA A 80 7.87 -10.89 -14.66
N ALA A 81 7.12 -10.47 -15.68
CA ALA A 81 5.96 -11.20 -16.20
C ALA A 81 6.01 -11.27 -17.73
N GLU A 82 5.61 -12.41 -18.29
CA GLU A 82 5.38 -12.62 -19.72
C GLU A 82 3.96 -13.17 -19.93
N GLY A 83 3.28 -12.76 -21.02
CA GLY A 83 1.93 -13.22 -21.36
C GLY A 83 0.82 -12.66 -20.47
N ASP A 84 1.03 -11.47 -19.89
CA ASP A 84 0.16 -10.82 -18.92
C ASP A 84 -1.19 -10.36 -19.48
N GLU A 85 -1.40 -10.44 -20.81
CA GLU A 85 -2.70 -10.19 -21.44
C GLU A 85 -3.83 -11.14 -20.95
N ASP A 86 -3.46 -12.33 -20.48
CA ASP A 86 -4.39 -13.34 -19.98
C ASP A 86 -4.54 -13.33 -18.44
N LEU A 87 -3.90 -12.37 -17.75
CA LEU A 87 -3.96 -12.28 -16.29
C LEU A 87 -5.38 -12.04 -15.81
N PHE A 88 -5.77 -12.85 -14.83
CA PHE A 88 -6.93 -12.60 -13.99
C PHE A 88 -6.51 -11.79 -12.76
N GLU A 89 -5.57 -12.31 -11.98
CA GLU A 89 -5.02 -11.62 -10.81
C GLU A 89 -3.66 -12.16 -10.39
N TYR A 90 -2.98 -11.40 -9.53
CA TYR A 90 -1.85 -11.81 -8.74
C TYR A 90 -2.27 -12.02 -7.28
N GLU A 91 -1.61 -12.96 -6.61
CA GLU A 91 -1.63 -13.11 -5.15
C GLU A 91 -0.19 -13.17 -4.63
N MET A 92 0.03 -12.66 -3.42
CA MET A 92 1.33 -12.73 -2.76
C MET A 92 1.23 -13.49 -1.43
N ASP A 93 1.76 -14.70 -1.42
CA ASP A 93 1.87 -15.50 -0.20
C ASP A 93 3.06 -15.03 0.64
N ILE A 94 2.85 -14.79 1.94
CA ILE A 94 3.88 -14.44 2.92
C ILE A 94 3.97 -15.54 3.98
N ALA A 95 5.17 -15.99 4.33
CA ALA A 95 5.39 -16.96 5.40
C ALA A 95 6.67 -16.69 6.23
N GLU A 96 6.82 -17.39 7.36
CA GLU A 96 8.03 -17.29 8.22
C GLU A 96 9.26 -18.01 7.61
N SER A 97 9.03 -18.95 6.70
CA SER A 97 10.10 -19.73 6.08
C SER A 97 9.73 -20.16 4.65
N GLU A 98 10.75 -20.39 3.83
CA GLU A 98 10.58 -20.98 2.49
C GLU A 98 9.88 -22.34 2.55
N ALA A 99 10.21 -23.17 3.53
CA ALA A 99 9.58 -24.48 3.72
C ALA A 99 8.08 -24.34 4.02
N ALA A 100 7.68 -23.31 4.79
CA ALA A 100 6.28 -23.03 5.06
C ALA A 100 5.52 -22.67 3.77
N LEU A 101 6.10 -21.84 2.88
CA LEU A 101 5.50 -21.56 1.56
C LEU A 101 5.32 -22.83 0.73
N VAL A 102 6.32 -23.72 0.71
CA VAL A 102 6.26 -25.00 -0.03
C VAL A 102 5.17 -25.92 0.51
N ASN A 103 4.99 -25.94 1.83
CA ASN A 103 3.98 -26.77 2.49
C ASN A 103 2.56 -26.16 2.47
N GLY A 104 2.41 -24.89 2.07
CA GLY A 104 1.14 -24.16 2.14
C GLY A 104 0.83 -23.59 3.53
N ASP A 105 1.81 -23.56 4.44
CA ASP A 105 1.70 -22.96 5.78
C ASP A 105 1.90 -21.43 5.68
N VAL A 106 1.03 -20.76 4.91
CA VAL A 106 1.09 -19.31 4.64
C VAL A 106 0.59 -18.52 5.86
N LEU A 107 1.31 -17.47 6.24
CA LEU A 107 0.89 -16.55 7.30
C LEU A 107 -0.23 -15.61 6.83
N ARG A 108 -0.06 -15.08 5.62
CA ARG A 108 -0.95 -14.09 4.99
C ARG A 108 -0.83 -14.21 3.48
N THR A 109 -1.95 -14.19 2.77
CA THR A 109 -1.99 -14.00 1.32
C THR A 109 -2.52 -12.60 1.05
N VAL A 110 -1.70 -11.77 0.40
CA VAL A 110 -2.09 -10.42 -0.03
C VAL A 110 -2.75 -10.54 -1.39
N THR A 111 -4.00 -10.08 -1.48
CA THR A 111 -4.84 -10.17 -2.67
C THR A 111 -5.19 -8.78 -3.19
N ALA A 112 -5.99 -8.72 -4.26
CA ALA A 112 -6.53 -7.47 -4.78
C ALA A 112 -7.48 -6.72 -3.83
N GLU A 113 -7.99 -7.37 -2.77
CA GLU A 113 -8.78 -6.67 -1.75
C GLU A 113 -7.89 -5.73 -0.93
N GLU A 114 -6.66 -6.16 -0.62
CA GLU A 114 -5.68 -5.37 0.13
C GLU A 114 -4.85 -4.46 -0.78
N ASN A 115 -4.40 -4.98 -1.92
CA ASN A 115 -3.58 -4.28 -2.91
C ASN A 115 -4.26 -4.33 -4.28
N PRO A 116 -5.14 -3.36 -4.60
CA PRO A 116 -6.00 -3.42 -5.79
C PRO A 116 -5.26 -3.52 -7.13
N GLU A 117 -3.99 -3.12 -7.21
CA GLU A 117 -3.18 -3.32 -8.42
C GLU A 117 -3.00 -4.80 -8.78
N LEU A 118 -3.09 -5.71 -7.81
CA LEU A 118 -2.88 -7.13 -8.05
C LEU A 118 -3.98 -7.76 -8.93
N ALA A 119 -5.17 -7.17 -9.04
CA ALA A 119 -6.21 -7.62 -9.98
C ALA A 119 -6.02 -7.11 -11.42
N ARG A 120 -4.82 -6.65 -11.79
CA ARG A 120 -4.60 -5.96 -13.07
C ARG A 120 -3.29 -6.36 -13.72
N SER A 121 -3.31 -6.51 -15.04
CA SER A 121 -2.08 -6.58 -15.85
C SER A 121 -1.47 -5.19 -16.03
N PHE A 122 -2.32 -4.18 -16.22
CA PHE A 122 -1.90 -2.79 -16.47
C PHE A 122 -2.62 -1.83 -15.52
N LEU A 123 -1.87 -0.85 -15.00
CA LEU A 123 -2.41 0.22 -14.16
C LEU A 123 -3.32 1.13 -15.00
N PRO A 124 -4.53 1.45 -14.53
CA PRO A 124 -5.40 2.38 -15.21
C PRO A 124 -4.92 3.83 -14.99
N PHE A 125 -5.33 4.72 -15.89
CA PHE A 125 -5.17 6.17 -15.76
C PHE A 125 -3.72 6.70 -15.67
N THR A 126 -2.73 5.95 -16.15
CA THR A 126 -1.31 6.37 -16.14
C THR A 126 -0.87 7.10 -17.41
N GLY A 127 -1.73 7.17 -18.44
CA GLY A 127 -1.39 7.72 -19.75
C GLY A 127 -0.62 6.76 -20.67
N GLY A 128 -0.37 5.52 -20.20
CA GLY A 128 0.32 4.46 -20.93
C GLY A 128 -0.21 3.06 -20.59
N ALA A 129 0.49 2.02 -21.07
CA ALA A 129 0.27 0.63 -20.68
C ALA A 129 1.32 0.24 -19.65
N ASP A 130 1.16 0.73 -18.42
CA ASP A 130 2.10 0.47 -17.33
C ASP A 130 1.77 -0.86 -16.67
N ALA A 131 2.58 -1.88 -16.95
CA ALA A 131 2.38 -3.22 -16.42
C ALA A 131 2.54 -3.25 -14.89
N VAL A 132 1.73 -4.06 -14.21
CA VAL A 132 1.84 -4.30 -12.77
C VAL A 132 2.97 -5.30 -12.53
N LEU A 133 4.16 -4.76 -12.22
CA LEU A 133 5.39 -5.52 -12.01
C LEU A 133 5.97 -5.35 -10.59
N SER A 134 5.23 -4.70 -9.72
CA SER A 134 5.58 -4.56 -8.31
C SER A 134 4.36 -4.27 -7.45
N THR A 135 4.44 -4.62 -6.17
CA THR A 135 3.46 -4.26 -5.14
C THR A 135 4.18 -3.94 -3.83
N VAL A 136 3.50 -3.23 -2.94
CA VAL A 136 3.99 -2.95 -1.59
C VAL A 136 3.15 -3.71 -0.58
N VAL A 137 3.76 -4.67 0.10
CA VAL A 137 3.12 -5.37 1.21
C VAL A 137 3.27 -4.52 2.48
N ARG A 138 2.15 -4.18 3.11
CA ARG A 138 2.06 -3.31 4.29
C ARG A 138 1.82 -4.11 5.57
N ASP A 139 1.84 -3.43 6.71
CA ASP A 139 1.49 -3.97 8.03
C ASP A 139 2.31 -5.20 8.45
N LEU A 140 3.59 -5.23 8.09
CA LEU A 140 4.53 -6.24 8.53
C LEU A 140 5.11 -5.87 9.89
N ASP A 141 5.46 -6.87 10.70
CA ASP A 141 6.19 -6.63 11.94
C ASP A 141 7.61 -6.14 11.65
N GLY A 142 8.09 -5.19 12.46
CA GLY A 142 9.47 -4.72 12.40
C GLY A 142 10.48 -5.79 12.81
N ASP A 143 11.71 -5.64 12.35
CA ASP A 143 12.83 -6.56 12.60
C ASP A 143 12.55 -8.05 12.30
N THR A 144 11.62 -8.35 11.40
CA THR A 144 11.11 -9.71 11.20
C THR A 144 11.52 -10.24 9.83
N ARG A 145 11.96 -11.50 9.81
CA ARG A 145 12.33 -12.19 8.57
C ARG A 145 11.10 -12.88 8.00
N TYR A 146 10.86 -12.64 6.71
CA TYR A 146 9.76 -13.22 5.95
C TYR A 146 10.27 -13.88 4.67
N PHE A 147 9.41 -14.69 4.09
CA PHE A 147 9.53 -15.20 2.73
C PHE A 147 8.25 -14.89 1.97
N ALA A 148 8.39 -14.53 0.69
CA ALA A 148 7.27 -14.24 -0.20
C ALA A 148 7.30 -15.14 -1.43
N ARG A 149 6.12 -15.46 -1.97
CA ARG A 149 5.94 -16.08 -3.29
C ARG A 149 4.80 -15.38 -4.02
N LEU A 150 5.08 -14.99 -5.26
CA LEU A 150 4.09 -14.46 -6.17
C LEU A 150 3.40 -15.61 -6.91
N VAL A 151 2.08 -15.54 -6.94
CA VAL A 151 1.19 -16.45 -7.66
C VAL A 151 0.43 -15.62 -8.69
N ALA A 152 0.50 -16.00 -9.96
CA ALA A 152 -0.27 -15.39 -11.03
C ALA A 152 -1.35 -16.37 -11.48
N VAL A 153 -2.59 -15.91 -11.53
CA VAL A 153 -3.76 -16.67 -11.97
C VAL A 153 -4.21 -16.10 -13.30
N ASP A 154 -4.37 -16.95 -14.31
CA ASP A 154 -4.90 -16.52 -15.60
C ASP A 154 -6.44 -16.61 -15.66
N ASN A 155 -7.03 -16.07 -16.73
CA ASN A 155 -8.49 -16.07 -16.95
C ASN A 155 -9.11 -17.48 -17.07
N SER A 156 -8.30 -18.53 -17.21
CA SER A 156 -8.74 -19.94 -17.18
C SER A 156 -8.53 -20.60 -15.82
N GLY A 157 -8.07 -19.86 -14.81
CA GLY A 157 -7.75 -20.35 -13.47
C GLY A 157 -6.43 -21.14 -13.40
N ARG A 158 -5.58 -21.09 -14.42
CA ARG A 158 -4.25 -21.74 -14.38
C ARG A 158 -3.29 -20.84 -13.61
N VAL A 159 -2.38 -21.48 -12.88
CA VAL A 159 -1.50 -20.80 -11.93
C VAL A 159 -0.04 -20.89 -12.34
N SER A 160 0.65 -19.75 -12.35
CA SER A 160 2.10 -19.62 -12.52
C SER A 160 2.71 -19.04 -11.26
N CYS A 161 3.86 -19.56 -10.83
CA CYS A 161 4.46 -19.17 -9.57
C CYS A 161 5.91 -18.78 -9.73
N ALA A 162 6.30 -17.67 -9.09
CA ALA A 162 7.70 -17.30 -8.99
C ALA A 162 8.42 -18.14 -7.93
N GLU A 163 9.76 -18.18 -8.00
CA GLU A 163 10.57 -18.68 -6.90
C GLU A 163 10.36 -17.84 -5.63
N ALA A 164 10.44 -18.47 -4.46
CA ALA A 164 10.29 -17.77 -3.20
C ALA A 164 11.48 -16.84 -2.94
N VAL A 165 11.22 -15.66 -2.38
CA VAL A 165 12.26 -14.70 -1.97
C VAL A 165 12.21 -14.45 -0.47
N GLY A 166 13.37 -14.45 0.18
CA GLY A 166 13.49 -14.06 1.59
C GLY A 166 13.82 -12.57 1.74
N PHE A 167 13.24 -11.91 2.73
CA PHE A 167 13.55 -10.52 3.09
C PHE A 167 13.42 -10.31 4.60
N ARG A 168 13.88 -9.15 5.10
CA ARG A 168 13.74 -8.76 6.51
C ARG A 168 13.33 -7.30 6.58
N THR A 169 12.31 -6.99 7.36
CA THR A 169 11.95 -5.60 7.67
C THR A 169 13.00 -4.96 8.56
N ASN A 170 13.10 -3.63 8.51
CA ASN A 170 14.09 -2.89 9.29
C ASN A 170 13.76 -2.98 10.79
N PRO A 171 14.75 -2.92 11.69
CA PRO A 171 14.49 -2.85 13.12
C PRO A 171 13.83 -1.53 13.51
N ALA A 172 13.18 -1.51 14.67
CA ALA A 172 12.64 -0.30 15.26
C ALA A 172 13.72 0.79 15.32
N LEU A 173 13.33 1.99 14.91
CA LEU A 173 14.22 3.13 14.83
C LEU A 173 14.41 3.75 16.23
N ASN A 174 15.62 4.22 16.50
CA ASN A 174 15.95 4.83 17.80
C ASN A 174 15.62 6.33 17.85
N SER A 175 15.39 6.97 16.69
CA SER A 175 14.99 8.37 16.60
C SER A 175 13.46 8.51 16.55
N PRO A 176 12.88 9.54 17.20
CA PRO A 176 11.49 9.90 16.98
C PRO A 176 11.21 10.40 15.55
N GLY A 177 12.26 10.71 14.76
CA GLY A 177 12.15 11.26 13.41
C GLY A 177 11.86 12.77 13.38
N VAL A 178 11.63 13.29 12.17
CA VAL A 178 11.09 14.63 11.95
C VAL A 178 9.61 14.52 11.59
N LEU A 179 8.75 15.06 12.44
CA LEU A 179 7.32 15.16 12.16
C LEU A 179 7.04 16.36 11.25
N LEU A 180 6.41 16.09 10.11
CA LEU A 180 6.10 17.06 9.07
C LEU A 180 4.65 17.54 9.15
N ALA A 181 3.75 16.66 9.58
CA ALA A 181 2.35 16.96 9.84
C ALA A 181 1.97 16.50 11.25
N ASN A 182 1.75 17.44 12.16
CA ASN A 182 0.94 17.22 13.36
C ASN A 182 0.48 18.59 13.89
N GLU A 183 -0.83 18.82 13.89
CA GLU A 183 -1.52 19.92 14.58
C GLU A 183 -1.26 21.38 14.15
N SER A 184 -0.27 21.68 13.31
CA SER A 184 0.04 23.06 12.87
C SER A 184 0.81 23.09 11.54
N LEU A 185 0.64 24.17 10.77
CA LEU A 185 1.43 24.46 9.57
C LEU A 185 2.79 25.12 9.87
N ASP A 186 3.03 25.60 11.10
CA ASP A 186 4.28 26.23 11.55
C ASP A 186 4.86 27.30 10.59
N GLY A 187 3.97 28.10 9.97
CA GLY A 187 4.36 29.13 8.99
C GLY A 187 4.38 28.65 7.54
N GLY A 188 4.18 27.36 7.31
CA GLY A 188 3.93 26.76 6.00
C GLY A 188 2.55 27.08 5.44
N GLY A 189 2.33 26.64 4.21
CA GLY A 189 1.07 26.75 3.49
C GLY A 189 0.67 25.43 2.85
N VAL A 190 -0.54 25.40 2.34
CA VAL A 190 -1.11 24.22 1.68
C VAL A 190 -1.40 24.50 0.21
N MET A 191 -1.29 23.47 -0.62
CA MET A 191 -1.78 23.47 -1.99
C MET A 191 -2.54 22.18 -2.26
N PRO A 192 -3.69 22.23 -2.97
CA PRO A 192 -4.42 23.45 -3.34
C PRO A 192 -4.90 24.22 -2.09
N THR A 193 -5.31 25.48 -2.26
CA THR A 193 -5.66 26.38 -1.12
C THR A 193 -6.89 25.94 -0.32
N CYS A 194 -7.65 24.98 -0.85
CA CYS A 194 -8.81 24.36 -0.22
C CYS A 194 -8.46 23.10 0.59
N VAL A 195 -7.19 22.75 0.72
CA VAL A 195 -6.77 21.79 1.75
C VAL A 195 -6.96 22.48 3.11
N LEU A 196 -7.64 21.81 4.04
CA LEU A 196 -7.97 22.34 5.35
C LEU A 196 -7.28 21.52 6.44
N LEU A 197 -6.72 22.20 7.45
CA LEU A 197 -6.33 21.54 8.69
C LEU A 197 -7.58 21.35 9.55
N MET A 198 -7.97 20.11 9.78
CA MET A 198 -9.15 19.72 10.53
C MET A 198 -8.74 19.28 11.93
N THR A 199 -9.45 19.72 12.97
CA THR A 199 -9.27 19.26 14.35
C THR A 199 -10.43 18.34 14.74
N ASP A 200 -10.28 17.06 14.45
CA ASP A 200 -11.26 16.02 14.78
C ASP A 200 -10.53 14.72 15.11
N PRO A 201 -10.26 14.46 16.41
CA PRO A 201 -9.52 13.26 16.84
C PRO A 201 -10.22 11.95 16.47
N SER A 202 -11.53 11.96 16.20
CA SER A 202 -12.27 10.75 15.82
C SER A 202 -12.05 10.34 14.36
N ARG A 203 -11.49 11.24 13.55
CA ARG A 203 -11.22 11.04 12.11
C ARG A 203 -9.73 11.15 11.76
N ALA A 204 -8.86 11.45 12.73
CA ALA A 204 -7.42 11.46 12.57
C ALA A 204 -6.86 10.03 12.60
N ALA A 205 -5.74 9.78 11.92
CA ALA A 205 -5.00 8.51 12.02
C ALA A 205 -4.34 8.40 13.40
N GLY A 206 -3.87 9.55 13.93
CA GLY A 206 -3.39 9.72 15.29
C GLY A 206 -3.48 11.18 15.72
N GLY A 207 -3.39 11.43 17.03
CA GLY A 207 -3.42 12.81 17.56
C GLY A 207 -4.79 13.49 17.42
N ASP A 208 -4.77 14.82 17.27
CA ASP A 208 -5.99 15.66 17.32
C ASP A 208 -6.37 16.30 15.97
N ALA A 209 -5.53 16.24 14.93
CA ALA A 209 -5.74 16.97 13.68
C ALA A 209 -5.11 16.31 12.45
N PHE A 210 -5.71 16.53 11.28
CA PHE A 210 -5.25 16.01 9.98
C PHE A 210 -5.54 17.01 8.86
N PHE A 211 -4.91 16.83 7.69
CA PHE A 211 -5.21 17.63 6.50
C PHE A 211 -6.31 16.97 5.67
N GLU A 212 -7.35 17.71 5.32
CA GLU A 212 -8.47 17.25 4.50
C GLU A 212 -8.53 18.02 3.19
N TYR A 213 -8.72 17.30 2.09
CA TYR A 213 -8.91 17.85 0.76
C TYR A 213 -10.17 17.26 0.13
N HIS A 214 -11.04 18.13 -0.38
CA HIS A 214 -12.22 17.74 -1.15
C HIS A 214 -11.94 18.00 -2.63
N ALA A 215 -11.87 16.94 -3.43
CA ALA A 215 -11.51 17.03 -4.83
C ALA A 215 -12.65 17.61 -5.67
N ILE A 216 -12.44 18.80 -6.22
CA ILE A 216 -13.35 19.42 -7.20
C ILE A 216 -12.64 19.44 -8.55
N CYS A 217 -12.95 18.46 -9.39
CA CYS A 217 -12.37 18.35 -10.72
C CYS A 217 -13.26 19.01 -11.78
N LEU A 218 -12.64 19.74 -12.72
CA LEU A 218 -13.27 20.31 -13.91
C LEU A 218 -13.20 19.34 -15.11
N PRO A 219 -13.99 19.56 -16.18
CA PRO A 219 -14.05 18.64 -17.31
C PRO A 219 -12.77 18.63 -18.17
N ASP A 220 -11.89 19.62 -17.97
CA ASP A 220 -10.57 19.68 -18.59
C ASP A 220 -9.48 18.94 -17.79
N GLY A 221 -9.85 18.29 -16.67
CA GLY A 221 -8.95 17.55 -15.81
C GLY A 221 -8.19 18.40 -14.80
N SER A 222 -8.48 19.70 -14.69
CA SER A 222 -7.92 20.56 -13.65
C SER A 222 -8.69 20.45 -12.32
N ALA A 223 -7.98 20.62 -11.21
CA ALA A 223 -8.58 20.74 -9.88
C ALA A 223 -8.82 22.22 -9.54
N VAL A 224 -9.93 22.50 -8.85
CA VAL A 224 -10.28 23.83 -8.35
C VAL A 224 -10.75 23.77 -6.90
N CYS A 225 -10.91 24.94 -6.27
CA CYS A 225 -11.31 25.05 -4.86
C CYS A 225 -12.71 25.64 -4.65
N GLU A 226 -13.42 26.02 -5.71
CA GLU A 226 -14.70 26.71 -5.61
C GLU A 226 -15.77 26.05 -6.49
N GLU A 227 -16.97 25.90 -5.92
CA GLU A 227 -18.21 25.53 -6.62
C GLU A 227 -18.98 26.80 -7.08
N PRO A 228 -19.85 26.73 -8.11
CA PRO A 228 -20.12 25.57 -8.96
C PRO A 228 -19.08 25.44 -10.08
N ALA A 229 -18.30 24.39 -10.00
CA ALA A 229 -17.55 23.88 -11.14
C ALA A 229 -18.51 23.05 -12.01
N ILE A 230 -18.34 23.05 -13.33
CA ILE A 230 -18.95 21.97 -14.13
C ILE A 230 -18.19 20.72 -13.74
N ALA A 231 -18.83 19.78 -13.02
CA ALA A 231 -18.15 18.59 -12.53
C ALA A 231 -17.52 17.78 -13.68
N GLY A 232 -16.21 17.58 -13.61
CA GLY A 232 -15.48 16.57 -14.38
C GLY A 232 -15.53 15.21 -13.69
N THR A 233 -14.96 14.18 -14.34
CA THR A 233 -14.89 12.84 -13.75
C THR A 233 -13.71 12.72 -12.78
N SER A 234 -12.56 13.25 -13.16
CA SER A 234 -11.35 13.18 -12.35
C SER A 234 -10.31 14.22 -12.76
N CYS A 235 -9.32 14.43 -11.90
CA CYS A 235 -8.24 15.40 -12.10
C CYS A 235 -6.97 14.93 -11.39
N TRP A 236 -5.79 15.24 -11.97
CA TRP A 236 -4.53 15.04 -11.27
C TRP A 236 -4.24 16.25 -10.38
N GLU A 237 -4.08 16.03 -9.08
CA GLU A 237 -3.67 17.10 -8.15
C GLU A 237 -2.71 16.54 -7.11
N ASN A 238 -1.83 17.40 -6.60
CA ASN A 238 -0.98 17.10 -5.47
C ASN A 238 -1.48 17.87 -4.25
N VAL A 239 -1.89 17.15 -3.21
CA VAL A 239 -2.02 17.73 -1.87
C VAL A 239 -0.60 17.96 -1.35
N ARG A 240 -0.22 19.21 -1.17
CA ARG A 240 1.10 19.65 -0.72
C ARG A 240 0.99 20.45 0.56
N ILE A 241 1.85 20.14 1.51
CA ILE A 241 2.14 20.98 2.66
C ILE A 241 3.56 21.47 2.44
N GLN A 242 3.77 22.78 2.39
CA GLN A 242 5.02 23.38 1.93
C GLN A 242 5.39 24.63 2.73
N GLY A 243 6.62 25.12 2.56
CA GLY A 243 7.14 26.21 3.38
C GLY A 243 7.38 25.78 4.83
N LEU A 244 7.55 24.47 5.06
CA LEU A 244 8.02 23.94 6.32
C LEU A 244 9.51 24.30 6.47
N ASP A 245 9.98 24.51 7.70
CA ASP A 245 11.40 24.73 7.98
C ASP A 245 11.87 23.70 9.01
N LYS A 246 11.74 22.41 8.66
CA LYS A 246 11.96 21.30 9.60
C LYS A 246 13.40 20.79 9.48
N PRO A 247 14.28 21.05 10.47
CA PRO A 247 15.67 20.64 10.39
C PRO A 247 15.81 19.12 10.58
N VAL A 248 16.66 18.48 9.77
CA VAL A 248 17.08 17.09 9.97
C VAL A 248 18.43 17.13 10.66
N THR A 249 18.48 16.77 11.94
CA THR A 249 19.72 16.85 12.74
C THR A 249 20.11 15.49 13.28
N GLY A 250 21.42 15.22 13.34
CA GLY A 250 21.95 14.00 13.93
C GLY A 250 21.79 12.72 13.09
N MET A 251 21.27 12.82 11.86
CA MET A 251 21.24 11.67 10.93
C MET A 251 22.65 11.38 10.43
N SER A 252 23.12 10.16 10.67
CA SER A 252 24.37 9.65 10.12
C SER A 252 24.17 9.05 8.72
N GLU A 253 25.27 8.75 8.03
CA GLU A 253 25.19 8.03 6.73
C GLU A 253 24.60 6.62 6.89
N GLY A 254 24.82 5.97 8.04
CA GLY A 254 24.21 4.68 8.35
C GLY A 254 22.69 4.80 8.53
N ASP A 255 22.26 5.85 9.23
CA ASP A 255 20.84 6.10 9.46
C ASP A 255 20.12 6.44 8.15
N PHE A 256 20.72 7.27 7.29
CA PHE A 256 20.15 7.63 5.99
C PHE A 256 19.85 6.40 5.11
N ARG A 257 20.68 5.36 5.16
CA ARG A 257 20.49 4.13 4.37
C ARG A 257 19.26 3.32 4.77
N VAL A 258 18.75 3.52 5.98
CA VAL A 258 17.54 2.85 6.49
C VAL A 258 16.39 3.83 6.73
N ALA A 259 16.63 5.12 6.51
CA ALA A 259 15.66 6.18 6.69
C ALA A 259 14.55 6.08 5.67
N PHE A 260 13.34 6.46 6.07
CA PHE A 260 12.18 6.48 5.18
C PHE A 260 11.26 7.67 5.46
N TYR A 261 10.57 8.09 4.42
CA TYR A 261 9.39 8.96 4.50
C TYR A 261 8.17 8.08 4.79
N GLU A 262 7.35 8.48 5.75
CA GLU A 262 6.09 7.85 6.12
C GLU A 262 4.95 8.86 6.02
N VAL A 263 3.78 8.42 5.57
CA VAL A 263 2.55 9.22 5.57
C VAL A 263 1.32 8.31 5.67
N ASP A 264 0.33 8.74 6.43
CA ASP A 264 -0.98 8.08 6.49
C ASP A 264 -1.94 8.79 5.54
N VAL A 265 -2.63 8.01 4.71
CA VAL A 265 -3.60 8.52 3.73
C VAL A 265 -4.89 7.72 3.81
N ALA A 266 -6.02 8.41 3.93
CA ALA A 266 -7.35 7.83 3.77
C ALA A 266 -8.07 8.52 2.61
N ILE A 267 -8.76 7.73 1.76
CA ILE A 267 -9.48 8.25 0.60
C ILE A 267 -10.91 7.69 0.62
N GLU A 268 -11.89 8.59 0.62
CA GLU A 268 -13.32 8.26 0.57
C GLU A 268 -13.93 8.77 -0.74
N ASN A 269 -15.07 8.18 -1.13
CA ASN A 269 -15.88 8.62 -2.29
C ASN A 269 -15.07 8.71 -3.60
N SER A 270 -14.07 7.84 -3.76
CA SER A 270 -13.19 7.80 -4.93
C SER A 270 -12.97 6.35 -5.36
N GLU A 271 -12.51 6.18 -6.60
CA GLU A 271 -11.80 4.97 -6.97
C GLU A 271 -10.38 5.00 -6.38
N THR A 272 -9.77 3.81 -6.26
CA THR A 272 -8.35 3.66 -5.87
C THR A 272 -7.44 4.42 -6.82
N GLY A 273 -6.47 5.16 -6.26
CA GLY A 273 -5.47 5.87 -7.04
C GLY A 273 -4.34 4.94 -7.45
N TYR A 274 -4.42 4.31 -8.63
CA TYR A 274 -3.46 3.29 -9.09
C TYR A 274 -2.07 3.83 -9.50
N TYR A 275 -1.94 5.14 -9.59
CA TYR A 275 -0.66 5.77 -9.82
C TYR A 275 -0.58 7.04 -8.98
N ALA A 276 0.23 6.97 -7.93
CA ALA A 276 0.42 8.07 -7.01
C ALA A 276 1.90 8.44 -6.89
N ASP A 277 2.11 9.73 -6.69
CA ASP A 277 3.37 10.36 -6.33
C ASP A 277 3.36 10.72 -4.85
N LEU A 278 4.29 10.14 -4.11
CA LEU A 278 4.55 10.43 -2.71
C LEU A 278 5.97 10.99 -2.57
N GLY A 279 6.18 12.00 -1.74
CA GLY A 279 7.52 12.53 -1.56
C GLY A 279 7.64 13.76 -0.68
N ILE A 280 8.89 14.21 -0.52
CA ILE A 280 9.27 15.35 0.31
C ILE A 280 9.86 16.48 -0.55
N GLN A 281 9.67 17.70 -0.09
CA GLN A 281 10.31 18.89 -0.67
C GLN A 281 11.54 19.23 0.17
N LEU A 282 12.69 19.41 -0.49
CA LEU A 282 13.92 19.94 0.10
C LEU A 282 14.24 21.30 -0.54
N GLU A 283 15.33 21.94 -0.12
CA GLU A 283 15.76 23.22 -0.71
C GLU A 283 16.02 23.12 -2.22
N ALA A 284 16.57 21.99 -2.67
CA ALA A 284 16.87 21.74 -4.08
C ALA A 284 15.64 21.42 -4.95
N GLY A 285 14.48 21.15 -4.35
CA GLY A 285 13.26 20.76 -5.07
C GLY A 285 12.57 19.54 -4.46
N PHE A 286 11.66 18.93 -5.24
CA PHE A 286 10.93 17.74 -4.81
C PHE A 286 11.72 16.47 -5.10
N TYR A 287 11.69 15.56 -4.14
CA TYR A 287 12.14 14.19 -4.28
C TYR A 287 10.96 13.26 -4.05
N ILE A 288 10.65 12.44 -5.05
CA ILE A 288 9.40 11.70 -5.10
C ILE A 288 9.64 10.27 -5.53
N ARG A 289 8.69 9.41 -5.17
CA ARG A 289 8.53 8.11 -5.77
C ARG A 289 7.10 8.00 -6.30
N GLY A 290 7.01 7.69 -7.60
CA GLY A 290 5.75 7.41 -8.29
C GLY A 290 5.45 5.92 -8.32
N GLY A 291 4.29 5.56 -8.89
CA GLY A 291 3.90 4.16 -9.11
C GLY A 291 3.39 3.45 -7.85
N TYR A 292 2.84 4.20 -6.88
CA TYR A 292 2.10 3.62 -5.77
C TYR A 292 0.61 3.53 -6.07
N THR A 293 -0.03 2.52 -5.52
CA THR A 293 -1.47 2.43 -5.40
C THR A 293 -1.90 3.00 -4.06
N LEU A 294 -2.77 4.02 -4.07
CA LEU A 294 -3.43 4.54 -2.87
C LEU A 294 -4.83 3.94 -2.76
N VAL A 295 -5.03 3.06 -1.78
CA VAL A 295 -6.31 2.39 -1.53
C VAL A 295 -7.38 3.41 -1.13
N ALA A 296 -8.58 3.28 -1.71
CA ALA A 296 -9.72 4.16 -1.45
C ALA A 296 -10.90 3.42 -0.83
N ASP A 297 -10.73 3.00 0.42
CA ASP A 297 -11.72 2.30 1.24
C ASP A 297 -12.26 3.15 2.41
N GLY A 298 -11.77 4.38 2.55
CA GLY A 298 -12.10 5.30 3.63
C GLY A 298 -11.31 5.10 4.93
N GLU A 299 -10.44 4.09 4.99
CA GLU A 299 -9.55 3.85 6.13
C GLU A 299 -8.17 4.47 5.88
N TYR A 300 -7.42 4.73 6.95
CA TYR A 300 -6.03 5.17 6.79
C TYR A 300 -5.14 3.98 6.46
N HIS A 301 -4.33 4.18 5.44
CA HIS A 301 -3.22 3.30 5.10
C HIS A 301 -1.91 4.07 5.29
N THR A 302 -0.96 3.45 5.98
CA THR A 302 0.39 3.99 6.11
C THR A 302 1.20 3.65 4.86
N TYR A 303 1.96 4.60 4.33
CA TYR A 303 2.88 4.39 3.20
C TYR A 303 4.29 4.76 3.62
N GLN A 304 5.23 3.81 3.55
CA GLN A 304 6.64 4.02 3.89
C GLN A 304 7.51 3.90 2.64
N ILE A 305 8.42 4.86 2.44
CA ILE A 305 9.28 4.95 1.26
C ILE A 305 10.71 5.23 1.71
N PRO A 306 11.67 4.34 1.45
CA PRO A 306 13.07 4.62 1.76
C PRO A 306 13.52 5.93 1.10
N LEU A 307 14.26 6.77 1.83
CA LEU A 307 14.73 8.05 1.28
C LEU A 307 15.62 7.84 0.04
N THR A 308 16.32 6.72 -0.04
CA THR A 308 17.15 6.32 -1.19
C THR A 308 16.34 6.02 -2.45
N GLU A 309 15.05 5.76 -2.32
CA GLU A 309 14.14 5.49 -3.45
C GLU A 309 13.43 6.74 -3.97
N LEU A 310 13.58 7.88 -3.26
CA LEU A 310 13.04 9.15 -3.71
C LEU A 310 13.96 9.78 -4.77
N ALA A 311 13.41 9.98 -5.96
CA ALA A 311 14.13 10.56 -7.09
C ALA A 311 13.81 12.05 -7.24
N GLY A 312 14.82 12.84 -7.58
CA GLY A 312 14.66 14.27 -7.84
C GLY A 312 13.75 14.54 -9.03
N ARG A 313 12.89 15.55 -8.90
CA ARG A 313 12.10 16.13 -9.97
C ARG A 313 12.39 17.62 -10.09
N ASP A 314 12.00 18.18 -11.23
CA ASP A 314 12.23 19.58 -11.57
C ASP A 314 13.73 19.89 -11.54
N ASP A 315 14.17 20.78 -10.64
CA ASP A 315 15.56 21.21 -10.51
C ASP A 315 16.40 20.36 -9.52
N ALA A 316 15.79 19.39 -8.84
CA ALA A 316 16.47 18.56 -7.86
C ALA A 316 17.44 17.56 -8.53
N PRO A 317 18.61 17.27 -7.92
CA PRO A 317 19.46 16.16 -8.33
C PRO A 317 18.69 14.84 -8.42
N ALA A 318 19.03 14.01 -9.41
CA ALA A 318 18.31 12.76 -9.68
C ALA A 318 18.21 11.83 -8.46
N GLU A 319 19.26 11.76 -7.65
CA GLU A 319 19.33 10.91 -6.45
C GLU A 319 19.29 11.77 -5.17
N MET A 320 18.55 11.30 -4.16
CA MET A 320 18.63 11.86 -2.82
C MET A 320 19.88 11.33 -2.11
N THR A 321 20.60 12.22 -1.44
CA THR A 321 21.74 11.89 -0.58
C THR A 321 21.55 12.48 0.81
N LEU A 322 22.36 12.07 1.79
CA LEU A 322 22.34 12.69 3.12
C LEU A 322 22.56 14.21 3.04
N ASP A 323 23.47 14.67 2.16
CA ASP A 323 23.76 16.09 1.97
C ASP A 323 22.55 16.87 1.43
N SER A 324 21.63 16.21 0.70
CA SER A 324 20.38 16.82 0.25
C SER A 324 19.52 17.32 1.42
N LEU A 325 19.63 16.69 2.60
CA LEU A 325 18.85 17.01 3.79
C LEU A 325 19.46 18.15 4.64
N ALA A 326 20.65 18.64 4.29
CA ALA A 326 21.35 19.67 5.07
C ALA A 326 20.55 20.99 5.20
N GLY A 327 19.75 21.31 4.19
CA GLY A 327 18.84 22.47 4.19
C GLY A 327 17.52 22.26 4.94
N GLY A 328 17.29 21.08 5.51
CA GLY A 328 16.04 20.68 6.14
C GLY A 328 14.93 20.30 5.14
N ILE A 329 13.81 19.83 5.68
CA ILE A 329 12.62 19.46 4.92
C ILE A 329 11.70 20.68 4.81
N ARG A 330 11.34 21.01 3.57
CA ARG A 330 10.52 22.17 3.19
C ARG A 330 9.04 21.86 2.99
N GLY A 331 8.68 20.59 2.93
CA GLY A 331 7.32 20.17 2.64
C GLY A 331 7.21 18.69 2.34
N PHE A 332 5.99 18.25 2.05
CA PHE A 332 5.71 16.94 1.52
C PHE A 332 4.51 17.01 0.57
N ARG A 333 4.30 15.94 -0.20
CA ARG A 333 3.15 15.83 -1.10
C ARG A 333 2.59 14.41 -1.17
N VAL A 334 1.30 14.36 -1.43
CA VAL A 334 0.54 13.18 -1.82
C VAL A 334 -0.24 13.56 -3.09
N GLY A 335 0.04 12.91 -4.21
CA GLY A 335 -0.62 13.21 -5.48
C GLY A 335 -1.06 11.94 -6.19
N THR A 336 -2.25 11.96 -6.77
CA THR A 336 -2.76 10.91 -7.65
C THR A 336 -3.85 11.51 -8.53
N ASN A 337 -4.54 10.67 -9.31
CA ASN A 337 -5.76 11.04 -10.00
C ASN A 337 -6.94 10.97 -9.02
N TRP A 338 -7.53 12.10 -8.67
CA TRP A 338 -8.68 12.18 -7.76
C TRP A 338 -9.98 12.18 -8.56
N VAL A 339 -10.96 11.41 -8.10
CA VAL A 339 -12.33 11.49 -8.62
C VAL A 339 -13.02 12.72 -8.05
N HIS A 340 -13.84 13.40 -8.86
CA HIS A 340 -14.65 14.53 -8.37
C HIS A 340 -15.54 14.07 -7.19
N GLY A 341 -15.51 14.80 -6.08
CA GLY A 341 -16.22 14.46 -4.85
C GLY A 341 -15.45 13.55 -3.89
N ALA A 342 -14.22 13.14 -4.23
CA ALA A 342 -13.35 12.41 -3.32
C ALA A 342 -13.00 13.26 -2.09
N THR A 343 -12.99 12.63 -0.92
CA THR A 343 -12.44 13.21 0.31
C THR A 343 -11.11 12.54 0.60
N VAL A 344 -10.03 13.30 0.64
CA VAL A 344 -8.68 12.83 0.93
C VAL A 344 -8.27 13.35 2.30
N ARG A 345 -7.84 12.46 3.18
CA ARG A 345 -7.25 12.81 4.47
C ARG A 345 -5.79 12.41 4.49
N VAL A 346 -4.92 13.31 4.93
CA VAL A 346 -3.47 13.10 5.02
C VAL A 346 -3.01 13.43 6.43
N ASP A 347 -2.30 12.51 7.05
CA ASP A 347 -1.93 12.58 8.46
C ASP A 347 -0.54 11.95 8.72
N ASN A 348 0.01 12.19 9.91
CA ASN A 348 1.25 11.60 10.45
C ASN A 348 2.48 11.62 9.52
N ALA A 349 2.54 12.55 8.57
CA ALA A 349 3.66 12.64 7.65
C ALA A 349 4.97 12.88 8.42
N ALA A 350 5.97 12.02 8.22
CA ALA A 350 7.23 12.07 8.96
C ALA A 350 8.41 11.51 8.15
N VAL A 351 9.62 11.91 8.51
CA VAL A 351 10.86 11.22 8.11
C VAL A 351 11.45 10.54 9.33
N ARG A 352 11.68 9.22 9.25
CA ARG A 352 12.18 8.40 10.36
C ARG A 352 13.54 7.77 10.02
N TRP A 353 14.43 7.65 11.00
CA TRP A 353 15.75 7.00 10.87
C TRP A 353 16.29 6.52 12.23
#